data_AF-A0A3Q1AW60-F1
#
_entry.id   AF-A0A3Q1AW60-F1
#
_cell.length_a   1.000
_cell.length_b   1.000
_cell.length_c   1.000
_cell.angle_alpha   90.00
_cell.angle_beta   90.00
_cell.angle_gamma   90.00
#
_symmetry.space_group_name_H-M   'P 1'
#
loop_
_entity.id
_entity.type
_entity.pdbx_description
1 polymer ?
#
loop_
_entity_poly.entity_id
_entity_poly.type
_entity_poly.pdbx_seq_one_letter_code
_entity_poly.pdbx_strand_id
1 'polypeptide(L)'
;MSLILFAFVVRVRDGLPLSASTDFEHNRELQERKQQLRTISKALARLPDRGTVKGQQLNIYFVSSEGVSYMTVCHCSLPVAKAFCFLEDLRWEFTACFNSTVVALAARPYPFLEFDGTIQKLKQQYNQSGGPALEVTLAEVQEDLRIHPPQVINLDDVELSNGTANGHMEQGPGSGQNQRLEPVTAPGILSLILNIMCASLNVIRGVHLIEYTFQDDYEGIWNVVAFLLAFLCCVFQCHLYLFHSSLKKLKSFTLLSVIILCNLYLFGMRNAWQLSFHISVASLSTVLILTRKLQDRTNDCGV
;
A
#
# COMPACT_ATOMS: atom_id res chain seq x y z
N MET A 1 22.31 -14.06 18.54
CA MET A 1 21.42 -12.95 18.12
C MET A 1 21.88 -12.49 16.75
N SER A 2 20.95 -12.34 15.80
CA SER A 2 21.24 -11.79 14.48
C SER A 2 21.59 -10.31 14.59
N LEU A 3 22.70 -9.89 14.01
CA LEU A 3 23.14 -8.49 14.01
C LEU A 3 22.72 -7.76 12.73
N ILE A 4 22.62 -8.47 11.61
CA ILE A 4 22.08 -7.99 10.34
C ILE A 4 20.65 -8.51 10.21
N LEU A 5 19.68 -7.59 10.20
CA LEU A 5 18.25 -7.92 10.37
C LEU A 5 17.50 -7.87 9.04
N PHE A 6 17.82 -6.88 8.21
CA PHE A 6 17.12 -6.66 6.96
C PHE A 6 18.06 -6.10 5.90
N ALA A 7 17.88 -6.49 4.64
CA ALA A 7 18.59 -5.92 3.51
C ALA A 7 17.60 -5.54 2.40
N PHE A 8 17.93 -4.48 1.68
CA PHE A 8 17.06 -3.84 0.72
C PHE A 8 17.87 -3.31 -0.46
N VAL A 9 17.48 -3.70 -1.67
CA VAL A 9 18.11 -3.28 -2.91
C VAL A 9 17.12 -2.42 -3.67
N VAL A 10 17.55 -1.22 -4.06
CA VAL A 10 16.69 -0.22 -4.69
C VAL A 10 17.39 0.47 -5.85
N ARG A 11 16.61 0.96 -6.81
CA ARG A 11 17.13 1.77 -7.90
C ARG A 11 17.26 3.23 -7.47
N VAL A 12 18.41 3.85 -7.70
CA VAL A 12 18.75 5.19 -7.17
C VAL A 12 17.86 6.29 -7.75
N ARG A 13 17.59 6.25 -9.07
CA ARG A 13 16.94 7.37 -9.77
C ARG A 13 15.51 7.67 -9.32
N ASP A 14 14.77 6.65 -8.88
CA ASP A 14 13.34 6.72 -8.57
C ASP A 14 12.97 6.01 -7.26
N GLY A 15 13.95 5.43 -6.57
CA GLY A 15 13.73 4.68 -5.34
C GLY A 15 12.95 3.39 -5.53
N LEU A 16 12.87 2.86 -6.77
CA LEU A 16 12.11 1.64 -7.07
C LEU A 16 12.68 0.45 -6.29
N PRO A 17 11.86 -0.25 -5.48
CA PRO A 17 12.27 -1.49 -4.82
C PRO A 17 12.66 -2.55 -5.85
N LEU A 18 13.88 -3.06 -5.79
CA LEU A 18 14.40 -4.09 -6.69
C LEU A 18 14.29 -5.49 -6.06
N SER A 19 14.77 -5.62 -4.82
CA SER A 19 14.67 -6.84 -4.02
C SER A 19 14.79 -6.51 -2.53
N ALA A 20 14.38 -7.42 -1.66
CA ALA A 20 14.50 -7.28 -0.21
C ALA A 20 14.57 -8.64 0.47
N SER A 21 15.21 -8.70 1.63
CA SER A 21 15.20 -9.91 2.45
C SER A 21 13.82 -10.12 3.09
N THR A 22 13.24 -11.31 2.98
CA THR A 22 12.08 -11.70 3.79
C THR A 22 12.44 -11.69 5.30
N ASP A 23 11.57 -11.12 6.13
CA ASP A 23 11.71 -11.10 7.59
C ASP A 23 10.53 -11.77 8.30
N PHE A 24 10.84 -12.50 9.37
CA PHE A 24 9.83 -13.09 10.26
C PHE A 24 9.86 -12.46 11.66
N GLU A 25 10.77 -11.51 11.91
CA GLU A 25 10.93 -10.88 13.22
C GLU A 25 9.92 -9.75 13.44
N HIS A 26 9.07 -9.92 14.47
CA HIS A 26 8.17 -8.87 14.95
C HIS A 26 8.91 -7.90 15.89
N ASN A 27 9.77 -7.05 15.32
CA ASN A 27 10.44 -5.96 16.04
C ASN A 27 9.88 -4.60 15.60
N ARG A 28 9.36 -3.80 16.54
CA ARG A 28 8.76 -2.49 16.25
C ARG A 28 9.75 -1.50 15.64
N GLU A 29 10.95 -1.38 16.22
CA GLU A 29 12.00 -0.51 15.68
C GLU A 29 12.43 -0.96 14.28
N LEU A 30 12.49 -2.26 14.01
CA LEU A 30 12.80 -2.77 12.67
C LEU A 30 11.77 -2.30 11.63
N GLN A 31 10.48 -2.30 11.97
CA GLN A 31 9.44 -1.81 11.07
C GLN A 31 9.56 -0.29 10.83
N GLU A 32 9.91 0.49 11.85
CA GLU A 32 10.20 1.92 11.73
C GLU A 32 11.41 2.16 10.80
N ARG A 33 12.50 1.41 10.98
CA ARG A 33 13.70 1.50 10.12
C ARG A 33 13.41 1.13 8.67
N LYS A 34 12.55 0.15 8.43
CA LYS A 34 12.10 -0.20 7.07
C LYS A 34 11.30 0.91 6.42
N GLN A 35 10.47 1.61 7.20
CA GLN A 35 9.75 2.76 6.69
C GLN A 35 10.72 3.90 6.35
N GLN A 36 11.71 4.15 7.20
CA GLN A 36 12.79 5.11 6.94
C GLN A 36 13.59 4.76 5.68
N LEU A 37 13.93 3.49 5.47
CA LEU A 37 14.58 3.00 4.24
C LEU A 37 13.80 3.38 2.97
N ARG A 38 12.47 3.25 3.00
CA ARG A 38 11.60 3.65 1.87
C ARG A 38 11.56 5.16 1.66
N THR A 39 11.68 5.94 2.72
CA THR A 39 11.78 7.41 2.63
C THR A 39 13.12 7.82 2.02
N ILE A 40 14.21 7.21 2.50
CA ILE A 40 15.57 7.43 2.00
C ILE A 40 15.68 7.01 0.54
N SER A 41 15.08 5.87 0.15
CA SER A 41 15.20 5.34 -1.22
C SER A 41 14.71 6.33 -2.28
N LYS A 42 13.67 7.12 -1.97
CA LYS A 42 13.14 8.17 -2.86
C LYS A 42 14.06 9.38 -3.01
N ALA A 43 14.94 9.62 -2.03
CA ALA A 43 15.86 10.75 -2.01
C ALA A 43 17.29 10.38 -2.47
N LEU A 44 17.57 9.09 -2.74
CA LEU A 44 18.92 8.59 -3.01
C LEU A 44 19.66 9.34 -4.11
N ALA A 45 18.97 9.79 -5.17
CA ALA A 45 19.58 10.55 -6.26
C ALA A 45 20.22 11.90 -5.82
N ARG A 46 19.92 12.37 -4.60
CA ARG A 46 20.45 13.61 -4.01
C ARG A 46 21.34 13.37 -2.79
N LEU A 47 21.42 12.13 -2.33
CA LEU A 47 22.23 11.73 -1.20
C LEU A 47 23.62 11.30 -1.70
N PRO A 48 24.64 11.30 -0.83
CA PRO A 48 25.95 10.76 -1.19
C PRO A 48 25.87 9.27 -1.52
N ASP A 49 26.91 8.77 -2.19
CA ASP A 49 26.99 7.35 -2.53
C ASP A 49 27.10 6.44 -1.31
N ARG A 50 27.53 6.93 -0.15
CA ARG A 50 27.57 6.13 1.08
C ARG A 50 27.04 6.93 2.25
N GLY A 51 26.21 6.29 3.06
CA GLY A 51 25.63 6.94 4.22
C GLY A 51 25.24 6.01 5.35
N THR A 52 25.05 6.61 6.51
CA THR A 52 24.60 5.95 7.73
C THR A 52 23.47 6.76 8.35
N VAL A 53 22.41 6.08 8.79
CA VAL A 53 21.34 6.70 9.59
C VAL A 53 21.32 6.02 10.94
N LYS A 54 21.61 6.79 11.99
CA LYS A 54 21.68 6.26 13.35
C LYS A 54 20.28 6.05 13.92
N GLY A 55 20.16 5.01 14.73
CA GLY A 55 18.96 4.74 15.49
C GLY A 55 19.17 4.54 16.97
N GLN A 56 18.17 3.95 17.62
CA GLN A 56 18.24 3.67 19.05
C GLN A 56 19.01 2.38 19.27
N GLN A 57 18.51 1.26 18.74
CA GLN A 57 19.23 -0.02 18.73
C GLN A 57 19.60 -0.44 17.31
N LEU A 58 18.94 0.11 16.28
CA LEU A 58 19.13 -0.29 14.90
C LEU A 58 19.64 0.87 14.04
N ASN A 59 20.76 0.66 13.35
CA ASN A 59 21.31 1.60 12.38
C ASN A 59 21.00 1.15 10.95
N ILE A 60 20.84 2.11 10.06
CA ILE A 60 20.75 1.89 8.62
C ILE A 60 22.10 2.24 8.00
N TYR A 61 22.59 1.39 7.09
CA TYR A 61 23.75 1.65 6.27
C TYR A 61 23.38 1.49 4.80
N PHE A 62 23.93 2.31 3.92
CA PHE A 62 23.75 2.15 2.48
C PHE A 62 24.98 2.52 1.66
N VAL A 63 25.12 1.89 0.49
CA VAL A 63 26.07 2.22 -0.57
C VAL A 63 25.34 2.22 -1.91
N SER A 64 25.56 3.25 -2.71
CA SER A 64 25.03 3.42 -4.06
C SER A 64 26.16 3.26 -5.06
N SER A 65 25.92 2.47 -6.09
CA SER A 65 26.87 2.22 -7.17
C SER A 65 26.11 1.80 -8.44
N GLU A 66 26.55 2.29 -9.60
CA GLU A 66 25.97 1.95 -10.91
C GLU A 66 24.44 2.13 -11.02
N GLY A 67 23.89 3.12 -10.31
CA GLY A 67 22.45 3.41 -10.31
C GLY A 67 21.59 2.50 -9.42
N VAL A 68 22.22 1.64 -8.61
CA VAL A 68 21.58 0.79 -7.61
C VAL A 68 22.11 1.13 -6.22
N SER A 69 21.25 1.12 -5.21
CA SER A 69 21.64 1.30 -3.82
C SER A 69 21.32 0.05 -3.02
N TYR A 70 22.31 -0.36 -2.23
CA TYR A 70 22.30 -1.53 -1.37
C TYR A 70 22.23 -1.02 0.06
N MET A 71 21.19 -1.41 0.77
CA MET A 71 20.87 -0.88 2.09
C MET A 71 20.66 -2.02 3.09
N THR A 72 21.02 -1.80 4.34
CA THR A 72 20.88 -2.80 5.40
C THR A 72 20.45 -2.15 6.73
N VAL A 73 19.67 -2.88 7.52
CA VAL A 73 19.35 -2.56 8.91
C VAL A 73 20.12 -3.51 9.82
N CYS A 74 20.95 -2.95 10.68
CA CYS A 74 21.80 -3.71 11.60
C CYS A 74 21.63 -3.23 13.03
N HIS A 75 21.86 -4.12 13.99
CA HIS A 75 22.00 -3.76 15.39
C HIS A 75 23.23 -2.84 15.59
N CYS A 76 23.13 -1.86 16.48
CA CYS A 76 24.15 -0.83 16.69
C CYS A 76 25.49 -1.37 17.22
N SER A 77 25.50 -2.59 17.78
CA SER A 77 26.72 -3.29 18.19
C SER A 77 27.52 -3.90 17.04
N LEU A 78 26.95 -3.97 15.83
CA LEU A 78 27.68 -4.45 14.65
C LEU A 78 28.75 -3.43 14.25
N PRO A 79 30.04 -3.82 14.13
CA PRO A 79 31.08 -2.93 13.61
C PRO A 79 30.71 -2.38 12.24
N VAL A 80 30.89 -1.06 12.05
CA VAL A 80 30.53 -0.35 10.82
C VAL A 80 31.21 -0.99 9.60
N ALA A 81 32.49 -1.34 9.69
CA ALA A 81 33.20 -2.01 8.60
C ALA A 81 32.56 -3.34 8.18
N LYS A 82 32.02 -4.14 9.12
CA LYS A 82 31.30 -5.38 8.78
C LYS A 82 29.99 -5.10 8.05
N ALA A 83 29.29 -4.02 8.40
CA ALA A 83 28.09 -3.62 7.68
C ALA A 83 28.41 -3.22 6.23
N PHE A 84 29.49 -2.47 6.00
CA PHE A 84 29.90 -2.11 4.63
C PHE A 84 30.49 -3.29 3.85
N CYS A 85 31.21 -4.22 4.48
CA CYS A 85 31.61 -5.48 3.83
C CYS A 85 30.37 -6.26 3.34
N PHE A 86 29.35 -6.39 4.18
CA PHE A 86 28.09 -7.05 3.79
C PHE A 86 27.43 -6.36 2.59
N LEU A 87 27.45 -5.03 2.53
CA LEU A 87 26.88 -4.28 1.42
C LEU A 87 27.68 -4.45 0.11
N GLU A 88 29.01 -4.53 0.18
CA GLU A 88 29.84 -4.82 -1.00
C GLU A 88 29.62 -6.25 -1.52
N ASP A 89 29.55 -7.24 -0.63
CA ASP A 89 29.20 -8.62 -1.01
C ASP A 89 27.81 -8.69 -1.65
N LEU A 90 26.84 -7.96 -1.08
CA LEU A 90 25.49 -7.87 -1.63
C LEU A 90 25.49 -7.25 -3.04
N ARG A 91 26.31 -6.22 -3.25
CA ARG A 91 26.49 -5.57 -4.57
C ARG A 91 27.11 -6.53 -5.58
N TRP A 92 28.18 -7.24 -5.21
CA TRP A 92 28.83 -8.19 -6.09
C TRP A 92 27.88 -9.31 -6.52
N GLU A 93 27.15 -9.91 -5.57
CA GLU A 93 26.15 -10.94 -5.87
C GLU A 93 25.03 -10.42 -6.78
N PHE A 94 24.52 -9.21 -6.52
CA PHE A 94 23.42 -8.64 -7.33
C PHE A 94 23.88 -8.35 -8.76
N THR A 95 25.04 -7.72 -8.93
CA THR A 95 25.60 -7.39 -10.25
C THR A 95 26.04 -8.62 -11.04
N ALA A 96 26.38 -9.72 -10.36
CA ALA A 96 26.63 -11.02 -10.99
C ALA A 96 25.33 -11.67 -11.52
N CYS A 97 24.20 -11.47 -10.85
CA CYS A 97 22.90 -12.02 -11.27
C CYS A 97 22.19 -11.14 -12.32
N PHE A 98 22.28 -9.82 -12.21
CA PHE A 98 21.48 -8.89 -13.01
C PHE A 98 22.34 -7.80 -13.65
N ASN A 99 22.26 -7.68 -14.97
CA ASN A 99 22.94 -6.60 -15.69
C ASN A 99 22.21 -5.25 -15.53
N SER A 100 22.94 -4.17 -15.80
CA SER A 100 22.41 -2.80 -15.67
C SER A 100 21.21 -2.51 -16.57
N THR A 101 21.13 -3.13 -17.76
CA THR A 101 20.01 -2.95 -18.70
C THR A 101 18.69 -3.48 -18.14
N VAL A 102 18.67 -4.70 -17.59
CA VAL A 102 17.44 -5.27 -17.02
C VAL A 102 16.97 -4.48 -15.79
N VAL A 103 17.91 -4.02 -14.97
CA VAL A 103 17.64 -3.14 -13.82
C VAL A 103 17.08 -1.80 -14.28
N ALA A 104 17.58 -1.25 -15.37
CA ALA A 104 17.10 0.00 -15.96
C ALA A 104 15.72 -0.14 -16.63
N LEU A 105 15.34 -1.31 -17.11
CA LEU A 105 14.02 -1.51 -17.75
C LEU A 105 12.93 -1.91 -16.76
N ALA A 106 13.27 -2.29 -15.54
CA ALA A 106 12.29 -2.66 -14.53
C ALA A 106 11.29 -1.53 -14.22
N ALA A 107 10.00 -1.86 -14.20
CA ALA A 107 8.92 -0.88 -13.99
C ALA A 107 8.01 -1.22 -12.79
N ARG A 108 8.03 -2.46 -12.30
CA ARG A 108 7.21 -2.90 -11.17
C ARG A 108 8.06 -3.03 -9.91
N PRO A 109 7.53 -2.77 -8.71
CA PRO A 109 8.23 -3.03 -7.46
C PRO A 109 8.56 -4.52 -7.29
N TYR A 110 9.73 -4.79 -6.74
CA TYR A 110 10.28 -6.13 -6.52
C TYR A 110 10.28 -7.01 -7.79
N PRO A 111 10.88 -6.55 -8.89
CA PRO A 111 11.03 -7.33 -10.11
C PRO A 111 12.02 -8.50 -9.97
N PHE A 112 12.89 -8.48 -8.95
CA PHE A 112 13.97 -9.47 -8.72
C PHE A 112 13.80 -10.17 -7.37
N LEU A 113 12.59 -10.68 -7.09
CA LEU A 113 12.24 -11.36 -5.83
C LEU A 113 13.07 -12.62 -5.62
N GLU A 114 13.48 -13.29 -6.70
CA GLU A 114 14.32 -14.49 -6.70
C GLU A 114 15.68 -14.26 -6.01
N PHE A 115 16.13 -13.01 -5.95
CA PHE A 115 17.39 -12.65 -5.29
C PHE A 115 17.32 -12.75 -3.75
N ASP A 116 16.12 -12.79 -3.13
CA ASP A 116 15.95 -12.95 -1.67
C ASP A 116 16.75 -14.16 -1.15
N GLY A 117 16.76 -15.28 -1.88
CA GLY A 117 17.52 -16.47 -1.49
C GLY A 117 19.03 -16.20 -1.32
N THR A 118 19.63 -15.38 -2.18
CA THR A 118 21.03 -14.96 -2.07
C THR A 118 21.22 -14.01 -0.90
N ILE A 119 20.30 -13.05 -0.71
CA ILE A 119 20.32 -12.13 0.42
C ILE A 119 20.29 -12.90 1.75
N GLN A 120 19.41 -13.89 1.89
CA GLN A 120 19.30 -14.68 3.13
C GLN A 120 20.58 -15.48 3.41
N LYS A 121 21.18 -16.10 2.38
CA LYS A 121 22.45 -16.82 2.51
C LYS A 121 23.56 -15.89 3.02
N LEU A 122 23.68 -14.70 2.43
CA LEU A 122 24.69 -13.73 2.82
C LEU A 122 24.46 -13.20 4.24
N LYS A 123 23.21 -12.87 4.59
CA LYS A 123 22.83 -12.46 5.96
C LYS A 123 23.17 -13.56 6.97
N GLN A 124 22.87 -14.81 6.65
CA GLN A 124 23.16 -15.95 7.50
C GLN A 124 24.67 -16.11 7.71
N GLN A 125 25.47 -16.05 6.64
CA GLN A 125 26.93 -16.11 6.72
C GLN A 125 27.48 -15.03 7.66
N TYR A 126 27.09 -13.77 7.48
CA TYR A 126 27.57 -12.68 8.32
C TYR A 126 27.13 -12.79 9.79
N ASN A 127 25.91 -13.26 10.03
CA ASN A 127 25.39 -13.44 11.39
C ASN A 127 25.97 -14.66 12.13
N GLN A 128 26.39 -15.70 11.40
CA GLN A 128 26.94 -16.94 11.99
C GLN A 128 28.47 -16.92 12.06
N SER A 129 29.13 -16.61 10.95
CA SER A 129 30.59 -16.58 10.83
C SER A 129 31.19 -15.26 11.36
N GLY A 130 30.35 -14.23 11.53
CA GLY A 130 30.74 -12.97 12.15
C GLY A 130 31.50 -12.01 11.23
N GLY A 131 31.49 -12.18 9.91
CA GLY A 131 32.16 -11.27 8.98
C GLY A 131 32.28 -11.79 7.54
N PRO A 132 33.01 -11.05 6.67
CA PRO A 132 33.37 -11.53 5.33
C PRO A 132 34.21 -12.81 5.41
N ALA A 133 34.19 -13.61 4.35
CA ALA A 133 34.98 -14.85 4.28
C ALA A 133 36.50 -14.60 4.32
N LEU A 134 36.96 -13.44 3.86
CA LEU A 134 38.36 -13.01 3.91
C LEU A 134 38.54 -11.86 4.90
N GLU A 135 39.39 -12.07 5.91
CA GLU A 135 39.71 -11.02 6.90
C GLU A 135 40.39 -9.79 6.26
N VAL A 136 41.13 -9.99 5.16
CA VAL A 136 41.76 -8.90 4.39
C VAL A 136 40.73 -7.89 3.90
N THR A 137 39.57 -8.37 3.44
CA THR A 137 38.46 -7.53 2.99
C THR A 137 37.96 -6.62 4.11
N LEU A 138 37.92 -7.12 5.35
CA LEU A 138 37.52 -6.31 6.50
C LEU A 138 38.54 -5.20 6.79
N ALA A 139 39.84 -5.49 6.71
CA ALA A 139 40.90 -4.51 6.94
C ALA A 139 40.92 -3.42 5.86
N GLU A 140 40.75 -3.80 4.59
CA GLU A 140 40.68 -2.86 3.47
C GLU A 140 39.48 -1.92 3.59
N VAL A 141 38.28 -2.47 3.86
CA VAL A 141 37.07 -1.66 4.07
C VAL A 141 37.23 -0.77 5.31
N GLN A 142 37.84 -1.26 6.38
CA GLN A 142 38.06 -0.48 7.59
C GLN A 142 39.00 0.72 7.35
N GLU A 143 40.04 0.54 6.55
CA GLU A 143 40.95 1.64 6.18
C GLU A 143 40.27 2.61 5.20
N ASP A 144 39.53 2.12 4.21
CA ASP A 144 38.78 2.99 3.30
C ASP A 144 37.74 3.82 4.05
N LEU A 145 37.02 3.25 5.03
CA LEU A 145 36.08 4.00 5.89
C LEU A 145 36.78 5.01 6.80
N ARG A 146 38.07 4.81 7.10
CA ARG A 146 38.87 5.77 7.87
C ARG A 146 39.23 6.99 7.02
N ILE A 147 39.54 6.78 5.75
CA ILE A 147 39.89 7.82 4.78
C ILE A 147 38.63 8.53 4.26
N HIS A 148 37.57 7.78 4.00
CA HIS A 148 36.29 8.23 3.43
C HIS A 148 35.12 7.81 4.33
N PRO A 149 34.89 8.51 5.44
CA PRO A 149 33.83 8.16 6.38
C PRO A 149 32.43 8.29 5.74
N PRO A 150 31.49 7.39 6.05
CA PRO A 150 30.14 7.47 5.52
C PRO A 150 29.43 8.70 6.11
N GLN A 151 28.66 9.41 5.28
CA GLN A 151 27.94 10.59 5.75
C GLN A 151 26.80 10.18 6.67
N VAL A 152 26.67 10.86 7.81
CA VAL A 152 25.51 10.69 8.69
C VAL A 152 24.35 11.47 8.09
N ILE A 153 23.27 10.77 7.72
CA ILE A 153 22.07 11.39 7.15
C ILE A 153 21.04 11.61 8.25
N ASN A 154 20.56 12.84 8.39
CA ASN A 154 19.42 13.15 9.25
C ASN A 154 18.13 12.96 8.46
N LEU A 155 17.18 12.22 9.03
CA LEU A 155 15.91 11.93 8.37
C LEU A 155 15.02 13.17 8.17
N ASP A 156 15.06 14.11 9.11
CA ASP A 156 14.27 15.35 9.03
C ASP A 156 14.63 16.16 7.78
N ASP A 157 15.92 16.22 7.43
CA ASP A 157 16.43 16.90 6.24
C ASP A 157 15.98 16.19 4.94
N VAL A 158 15.89 14.86 4.98
CA VAL A 158 15.44 14.03 3.85
C VAL A 158 13.95 14.21 3.61
N GLU A 159 13.15 14.26 4.67
CA GLU A 159 11.70 14.49 4.59
C GLU A 159 11.37 15.90 4.08
N LEU A 160 12.10 16.91 4.53
CA LEU A 160 11.94 18.28 4.05
C LEU A 160 12.31 18.43 2.56
N SER A 161 13.40 17.77 2.13
CA SER A 161 13.81 17.75 0.71
C SER A 161 12.80 17.04 -0.18
N ASN A 162 12.21 15.95 0.31
CA ASN A 162 11.10 15.25 -0.36
C ASN A 162 9.85 16.13 -0.45
N GLY A 163 9.57 16.95 0.57
CA GLY A 163 8.46 17.91 0.57
C GLY A 163 8.66 19.11 -0.36
N THR A 164 9.91 19.56 -0.56
CA THR A 164 10.21 20.75 -1.38
C THR A 164 10.29 20.42 -2.88
N ALA A 165 10.71 19.20 -3.22
CA ALA A 165 10.80 18.76 -4.62
C ALA A 165 9.49 18.21 -5.20
N ASN A 166 8.60 17.75 -4.33
CA ASN A 166 7.24 17.46 -4.72
C ASN A 166 6.45 18.76 -4.50
N GLY A 167 6.30 19.59 -5.52
CA GLY A 167 5.36 20.73 -5.53
C GLY A 167 3.89 20.30 -5.44
N HIS A 168 3.58 19.37 -4.54
CA HIS A 168 2.30 18.72 -4.36
C HIS A 168 2.02 18.58 -2.86
N MET A 169 0.86 19.14 -2.48
CA MET A 169 0.17 19.00 -1.19
C MET A 169 0.42 17.65 -0.51
N GLU A 170 0.58 17.69 0.82
CA GLU A 170 0.63 16.55 1.74
C GLU A 170 0.01 15.26 1.17
N GLN A 171 0.87 14.34 0.73
CA GLN A 171 0.51 12.94 0.66
C GLN A 171 0.64 12.32 2.05
N GLY A 172 -0.44 12.44 2.83
CA GLY A 172 -0.78 11.50 3.89
C GLY A 172 -0.92 10.06 3.34
N PRO A 173 -0.91 9.06 4.22
CA PRO A 173 -0.06 7.87 4.11
C PRO A 173 -0.47 6.92 2.98
N GLY A 174 0.56 6.39 2.30
CA GLY A 174 0.54 5.05 1.71
C GLY A 174 -0.37 4.87 0.50
N SER A 175 0.18 5.13 -0.70
CA SER A 175 -0.23 4.40 -1.90
C SER A 175 -0.01 2.91 -1.66
N GLY A 176 -1.08 2.22 -1.25
CA GLY A 176 -1.14 0.77 -1.04
C GLY A 176 -1.37 0.28 0.38
N GLN A 177 -1.63 1.13 1.38
CA GLN A 177 -2.26 0.60 2.61
C GLN A 177 -3.72 0.35 2.28
N ASN A 178 -4.09 -0.93 2.22
CA ASN A 178 -5.49 -1.35 2.31
C ASN A 178 -6.03 -0.84 3.66
N GLN A 179 -6.55 0.39 3.67
CA GLN A 179 -7.27 0.95 4.80
C GLN A 179 -8.52 0.10 4.97
N ARG A 180 -8.41 -0.90 5.83
CA ARG A 180 -9.45 -1.89 6.07
C ARG A 180 -10.54 -1.20 6.89
N LEU A 181 -11.78 -1.27 6.42
CA LEU A 181 -12.92 -0.88 7.23
C LEU A 181 -13.09 -1.88 8.38
N GLU A 182 -13.63 -1.45 9.51
CA GLU A 182 -13.98 -2.34 10.62
C GLU A 182 -14.77 -3.57 10.13
N PRO A 183 -14.62 -4.75 10.78
CA PRO A 183 -15.37 -5.94 10.39
C PRO A 183 -16.87 -5.66 10.28
N VAL A 184 -17.53 -6.33 9.32
CA VAL A 184 -18.94 -6.09 9.05
C VAL A 184 -19.77 -6.50 10.26
N THR A 185 -20.52 -5.55 10.82
CA THR A 185 -21.42 -5.79 11.94
C THR A 185 -22.69 -6.52 11.47
N ALA A 186 -23.39 -7.23 12.37
CA ALA A 186 -24.67 -7.88 12.06
C ALA A 186 -25.71 -6.96 11.37
N PRO A 187 -25.95 -5.70 11.81
CA PRO A 187 -26.82 -4.77 11.07
C PRO A 187 -26.28 -4.42 9.68
N GLY A 188 -24.95 -4.42 9.51
CA GLY A 188 -24.28 -4.29 8.23
C GLY A 188 -24.57 -5.43 7.25
N ILE A 189 -24.51 -6.68 7.74
CA ILE A 189 -24.84 -7.87 6.94
C ILE A 189 -26.31 -7.81 6.51
N LEU A 190 -27.21 -7.48 7.44
CA LEU A 190 -28.63 -7.31 7.13
C LEU A 190 -28.87 -6.23 6.07
N SER A 191 -28.22 -5.07 6.19
CA SER A 191 -28.32 -4.00 5.20
C SER A 191 -27.81 -4.41 3.82
N LEU A 192 -26.71 -5.19 3.77
CA LEU A 192 -26.16 -5.71 2.53
C LEU A 192 -27.13 -6.67 1.83
N ILE A 193 -27.72 -7.60 2.57
CA ILE A 193 -28.73 -8.54 2.06
C ILE A 193 -29.93 -7.78 1.49
N LEU A 194 -30.46 -6.80 2.24
CA LEU A 194 -31.60 -6.00 1.82
C LEU A 194 -31.30 -5.16 0.57
N ASN A 195 -30.07 -4.61 0.44
CA ASN A 195 -29.68 -3.87 -0.77
C ASN A 195 -29.49 -4.78 -1.98
N ILE A 196 -28.92 -5.97 -1.80
CA ILE A 196 -28.82 -6.98 -2.87
C ILE A 196 -30.22 -7.37 -3.33
N MET A 197 -31.15 -7.59 -2.40
CA MET A 197 -32.55 -7.88 -2.75
C MET A 197 -33.19 -6.71 -3.52
N CYS A 198 -32.97 -5.47 -3.09
CA CYS A 198 -33.46 -4.28 -3.82
C CYS A 198 -32.88 -4.19 -5.24
N ALA A 199 -31.58 -4.47 -5.39
CA ALA A 199 -30.91 -4.51 -6.68
C ALA A 199 -31.54 -5.59 -7.59
N SER A 200 -31.73 -6.80 -7.07
CA SER A 200 -32.36 -7.91 -7.80
C SER A 200 -33.79 -7.57 -8.25
N LEU A 201 -34.60 -6.96 -7.38
CA LEU A 201 -35.96 -6.55 -7.74
C LEU A 201 -35.97 -5.46 -8.82
N ASN A 202 -35.04 -4.50 -8.75
CA ASN A 202 -34.89 -3.45 -9.76
C ASN A 202 -34.49 -4.02 -11.12
N VAL A 203 -33.54 -4.96 -11.17
CA VAL A 203 -33.09 -5.55 -12.45
C VAL A 203 -34.15 -6.49 -13.04
N ILE A 204 -34.84 -7.30 -12.22
CA ILE A 204 -35.92 -8.17 -12.70
C ILE A 204 -37.03 -7.33 -13.35
N ARG A 205 -37.46 -6.24 -12.69
CA ARG A 205 -38.49 -5.35 -13.25
C ARG A 205 -38.00 -4.56 -14.46
N GLY A 206 -36.75 -4.10 -14.46
CA GLY A 206 -36.15 -3.42 -15.60
C GLY A 206 -36.10 -4.33 -16.83
N VAL A 207 -35.65 -5.57 -16.69
CA VAL A 207 -35.56 -6.56 -17.78
C VAL A 207 -36.95 -6.96 -18.29
N HIS A 208 -37.90 -7.22 -17.39
CA HIS A 208 -39.27 -7.55 -17.81
C HIS A 208 -39.94 -6.39 -18.55
N LEU A 209 -39.63 -5.14 -18.18
CA LEU A 209 -40.13 -3.96 -18.87
C LEU A 209 -39.43 -3.76 -20.22
N ILE A 210 -38.14 -4.08 -20.34
CA ILE A 210 -37.40 -4.08 -21.63
C ILE A 210 -38.08 -4.99 -22.64
N GLU A 211 -38.41 -6.21 -22.25
CA GLU A 211 -39.04 -7.20 -23.13
C GLU A 211 -40.38 -6.69 -23.69
N TYR A 212 -41.15 -5.95 -22.89
CA TYR A 212 -42.40 -5.32 -23.32
C TYR A 212 -42.19 -4.03 -24.14
N THR A 213 -41.18 -3.22 -23.79
CA THR A 213 -40.89 -1.92 -24.43
C THR A 213 -40.37 -2.09 -25.86
N PHE A 214 -39.63 -3.17 -26.14
CA PHE A 214 -39.15 -3.49 -27.49
C PHE A 214 -40.28 -3.75 -28.50
N GLN A 215 -41.50 -3.97 -28.02
CA GLN A 215 -42.61 -4.35 -28.87
C GLN A 215 -43.47 -3.17 -29.34
N ASP A 216 -43.60 -2.06 -28.59
CA ASP A 216 -44.56 -0.99 -29.00
C ASP A 216 -44.40 0.45 -28.43
N ASP A 217 -43.38 0.87 -27.65
CA ASP A 217 -43.42 2.26 -27.12
C ASP A 217 -42.07 2.93 -26.74
N TYR A 218 -41.84 4.17 -27.20
CA TYR A 218 -40.63 4.96 -26.89
C TYR A 218 -40.71 5.59 -25.48
N GLU A 219 -41.92 5.76 -24.94
CA GLU A 219 -42.17 6.36 -23.61
C GLU A 219 -41.78 5.41 -22.45
N GLY A 220 -41.79 4.09 -22.67
CA GLY A 220 -41.42 3.07 -21.68
C GLY A 220 -39.91 3.03 -21.35
N ILE A 221 -39.07 3.59 -22.24
CA ILE A 221 -37.61 3.55 -22.13
C ILE A 221 -37.13 4.27 -20.87
N TRP A 222 -37.73 5.42 -20.52
CA TRP A 222 -37.32 6.17 -19.32
C TRP A 222 -37.62 5.42 -18.02
N ASN A 223 -38.70 4.64 -17.99
CA ASN A 223 -39.01 3.75 -16.86
C ASN A 223 -37.97 2.64 -16.72
N VAL A 224 -37.57 2.01 -17.84
CA VAL A 224 -36.48 1.02 -17.88
C VAL A 224 -35.18 1.62 -17.34
N VAL A 225 -34.81 2.81 -17.83
CA VAL A 225 -33.61 3.53 -17.39
C VAL A 225 -33.68 3.81 -15.90
N ALA A 226 -34.82 4.23 -15.37
CA ALA A 226 -35.00 4.48 -13.94
C ALA A 226 -34.82 3.19 -13.10
N PHE A 227 -35.32 2.04 -13.55
CA PHE A 227 -35.11 0.74 -12.89
C PHE A 227 -33.63 0.33 -12.89
N LEU A 228 -32.95 0.42 -14.04
CA LEU A 228 -31.53 0.06 -14.17
C LEU A 228 -30.61 1.02 -13.40
N LEU A 229 -30.92 2.31 -13.41
CA LEU A 229 -30.17 3.31 -12.65
C LEU A 229 -30.32 3.06 -11.14
N ALA A 230 -31.53 2.75 -10.66
CA ALA A 230 -31.74 2.36 -9.27
C ALA A 230 -30.99 1.06 -8.89
N PHE A 231 -30.94 0.08 -9.79
CA PHE A 231 -30.12 -1.14 -9.63
C PHE A 231 -28.64 -0.82 -9.45
N LEU A 232 -28.06 -0.04 -10.37
CA LEU A 232 -26.64 0.33 -10.32
C LEU A 232 -26.33 1.10 -9.03
N CYS A 233 -27.20 2.02 -8.62
CA CYS A 233 -27.00 2.77 -7.38
C CYS A 233 -27.03 1.87 -6.13
N CYS A 234 -27.91 0.86 -6.06
CA CYS A 234 -27.91 -0.12 -4.96
C CYS A 234 -26.60 -0.94 -4.92
N VAL A 235 -26.09 -1.36 -6.08
CA VAL A 235 -24.80 -2.08 -6.17
C VAL A 235 -23.65 -1.17 -5.72
N PHE A 236 -23.64 0.10 -6.12
CA PHE A 236 -22.64 1.06 -5.68
C PHE A 236 -22.74 1.40 -4.19
N GLN A 237 -23.94 1.37 -3.59
CA GLN A 237 -24.09 1.47 -2.13
C GLN A 237 -23.46 0.27 -1.42
N CYS A 238 -23.69 -0.96 -1.89
CA CYS A 238 -23.01 -2.15 -1.37
C CYS A 238 -21.48 -2.03 -1.50
N HIS A 239 -21.00 -1.58 -2.66
CA HIS A 239 -19.58 -1.38 -2.90
C HIS A 239 -18.98 -0.32 -1.95
N LEU A 240 -19.63 0.83 -1.79
CA LEU A 240 -19.19 1.87 -0.84
C LEU A 240 -19.25 1.41 0.60
N TYR A 241 -20.16 0.51 0.94
CA TYR A 241 -20.20 -0.09 2.26
C TYR A 241 -19.01 -1.01 2.49
N LEU A 242 -18.63 -1.84 1.50
CA LEU A 242 -17.57 -2.84 1.61
C LEU A 242 -16.14 -2.29 1.43
N PHE A 243 -15.97 -1.27 0.61
CA PHE A 243 -14.65 -0.74 0.23
C PHE A 243 -14.45 0.70 0.69
N HIS A 244 -13.23 1.01 1.10
CA HIS A 244 -12.88 2.36 1.50
C HIS A 244 -12.93 3.35 0.32
N SER A 245 -13.49 4.54 0.56
CA SER A 245 -13.45 5.67 -0.37
C SER A 245 -13.30 6.98 0.41
N SER A 246 -12.36 7.83 -0.01
CA SER A 246 -12.09 9.14 0.61
C SER A 246 -13.29 10.10 0.54
N LEU A 247 -14.07 10.06 -0.55
CA LEU A 247 -15.30 10.84 -0.70
C LEU A 247 -16.59 10.08 -0.28
N LYS A 248 -16.50 9.13 0.66
CA LYS A 248 -17.65 8.27 1.02
C LYS A 248 -18.92 9.05 1.41
N LYS A 249 -18.79 10.21 2.08
CA LYS A 249 -19.95 11.03 2.46
C LYS A 249 -20.69 11.56 1.23
N LEU A 250 -19.98 12.26 0.35
CA LEU A 250 -20.55 12.84 -0.87
C LEU A 250 -21.12 11.76 -1.79
N LYS A 251 -20.37 10.67 -2.01
CA LYS A 251 -20.82 9.56 -2.86
C LYS A 251 -22.07 8.88 -2.29
N SER A 252 -22.12 8.65 -0.98
CA SER A 252 -23.27 8.01 -0.32
C SER A 252 -24.55 8.87 -0.42
N PHE A 253 -24.45 10.18 -0.16
CA PHE A 253 -25.60 11.10 -0.32
C PHE A 253 -26.05 11.24 -1.78
N THR A 254 -25.12 11.25 -2.73
CA THR A 254 -25.45 11.28 -4.16
C THR A 254 -26.23 10.04 -4.56
N LEU A 255 -25.76 8.85 -4.16
CA LEU A 255 -26.46 7.60 -4.43
C LEU A 255 -27.85 7.57 -3.78
N LEU A 256 -27.98 7.99 -2.52
CA LEU A 256 -29.28 8.07 -1.86
C LEU A 256 -30.26 8.97 -2.61
N SER A 257 -29.80 10.15 -3.04
CA SER A 257 -30.62 11.12 -3.77
C SER A 257 -31.09 10.54 -5.11
N VAL A 258 -30.20 9.91 -5.87
CA VAL A 258 -30.54 9.26 -7.14
C VAL A 258 -31.52 8.11 -6.93
N ILE A 259 -31.33 7.27 -5.90
CA ILE A 259 -32.24 6.17 -5.60
C ILE A 259 -33.64 6.72 -5.25
N ILE A 260 -33.74 7.77 -4.44
CA ILE A 260 -35.02 8.40 -4.11
C ILE A 260 -35.68 8.95 -5.37
N LEU A 261 -34.96 9.70 -6.20
CA LEU A 261 -35.50 10.27 -7.44
C LEU A 261 -36.00 9.19 -8.41
N CYS A 262 -35.21 8.14 -8.66
CA CYS A 262 -35.64 7.02 -9.50
C CYS A 262 -36.90 6.34 -8.93
N ASN A 263 -36.97 6.16 -7.62
CA ASN A 263 -38.10 5.52 -6.98
C ASN A 263 -39.38 6.38 -7.00
N LEU A 264 -39.24 7.70 -6.83
CA LEU A 264 -40.35 8.65 -6.97
C LEU A 264 -40.87 8.73 -8.40
N TYR A 265 -39.96 8.71 -9.39
CA TYR A 265 -40.33 8.64 -10.81
C TYR A 265 -41.16 7.38 -11.12
N LEU A 266 -40.84 6.27 -10.44
CA LEU A 266 -41.53 4.98 -10.61
C LEU A 266 -42.80 4.83 -9.73
N PHE A 267 -43.34 5.91 -9.14
CA PHE A 267 -44.51 5.86 -8.25
C PHE A 267 -45.79 5.28 -8.89
N GLY A 268 -45.92 5.34 -10.22
CA GLY A 268 -47.03 4.68 -10.93
C GLY A 268 -46.84 3.17 -11.12
N MET A 269 -45.59 2.69 -11.16
CA MET A 269 -45.22 1.28 -11.40
C MET A 269 -44.96 0.51 -10.10
N ARG A 270 -44.76 1.22 -8.98
CA ARG A 270 -44.52 0.67 -7.64
C ARG A 270 -45.66 1.06 -6.72
N ASN A 271 -46.10 0.13 -5.88
CA ASN A 271 -47.03 0.50 -4.81
C ASN A 271 -46.30 1.30 -3.72
N ALA A 272 -47.07 2.03 -2.90
CA ALA A 272 -46.52 2.88 -1.84
C ALA A 272 -45.63 2.11 -0.84
N TRP A 273 -45.96 0.83 -0.58
CA TRP A 273 -45.18 -0.04 0.30
C TRP A 273 -43.80 -0.40 -0.30
N GLN A 274 -43.73 -0.72 -1.59
CA GLN A 274 -42.49 -0.99 -2.30
C GLN A 274 -41.60 0.26 -2.36
N LEU A 275 -42.21 1.41 -2.65
CA LEU A 275 -41.50 2.69 -2.63
C LEU A 275 -40.86 2.95 -1.26
N SER A 276 -41.66 2.87 -0.20
CA SER A 276 -41.20 3.06 1.18
C SER A 276 -40.09 2.06 1.55
N PHE A 277 -40.25 0.80 1.13
CA PHE A 277 -39.25 -0.25 1.36
C PHE A 277 -37.89 0.10 0.72
N HIS A 278 -37.86 0.45 -0.57
CA HIS A 278 -36.62 0.78 -1.27
C HIS A 278 -35.94 2.04 -0.70
N ILE A 279 -36.71 3.07 -0.35
CA ILE A 279 -36.19 4.30 0.27
C ILE A 279 -35.62 4.00 1.66
N SER A 280 -36.31 3.18 2.46
CA SER A 280 -35.87 2.81 3.80
C SER A 280 -34.57 2.02 3.78
N VAL A 281 -34.44 1.05 2.86
CA VAL A 281 -33.22 0.25 2.70
C VAL A 281 -32.04 1.11 2.24
N ALA A 282 -32.26 2.02 1.29
CA ALA A 282 -31.21 2.94 0.82
C ALA A 282 -30.77 3.92 1.92
N SER A 283 -31.72 4.40 2.74
CA SER A 283 -31.45 5.29 3.87
C SER A 283 -30.65 4.57 4.97
N LEU A 284 -31.07 3.35 5.34
CA LEU A 284 -30.35 2.51 6.30
C LEU A 284 -28.92 2.22 5.82
N SER A 285 -28.75 1.88 4.54
CA SER A 285 -27.42 1.66 3.93
C SER A 285 -26.55 2.91 4.02
N THR A 286 -27.11 4.07 3.69
CA THR A 286 -26.42 5.36 3.74
C THR A 286 -25.95 5.67 5.16
N VAL A 287 -26.82 5.48 6.17
CA VAL A 287 -26.47 5.66 7.59
C VAL A 287 -25.32 4.74 7.98
N LEU A 288 -25.38 3.45 7.62
CA LEU A 288 -24.33 2.48 7.95
C LEU A 288 -23.00 2.76 7.23
N ILE A 289 -23.03 3.24 5.98
CA ILE A 289 -21.83 3.69 5.25
C ILE A 289 -21.18 4.90 5.95
N LEU A 290 -21.99 5.83 6.46
CA LEU A 290 -21.52 7.02 7.14
C LEU A 290 -20.97 6.73 8.53
N THR A 291 -21.57 5.78 9.26
CA THR A 291 -21.18 5.42 10.63
C THR A 291 -20.01 4.44 10.69
N ARG A 292 -19.78 3.62 9.64
CA ARG A 292 -18.66 2.67 9.59
C ARG A 292 -17.32 3.41 9.57
N LYS A 293 -16.49 3.18 10.59
CA LYS A 293 -15.18 3.84 10.73
C LYS A 293 -14.10 3.08 9.97
N LEU A 294 -13.02 3.79 9.69
CA LEU A 294 -11.75 3.15 9.31
C LEU A 294 -11.25 2.39 10.54
N GLN A 295 -10.71 1.19 10.33
CA GLN A 295 -10.09 0.47 11.42
C GLN A 295 -8.83 1.23 11.84
N ASP A 296 -8.91 1.96 12.95
CA ASP A 296 -7.75 2.59 13.57
C ASP A 296 -6.85 1.49 14.12
N ARG A 297 -5.58 1.49 13.75
CA ARG A 297 -4.60 0.56 14.33
C ARG A 297 -4.14 1.10 15.68
N THR A 298 -5.06 1.25 16.63
CA THR A 298 -4.76 1.68 18.00
C THR A 298 -5.75 1.07 18.99
N ASN A 299 -5.46 -0.15 19.41
CA ASN A 299 -5.65 -0.75 20.74
C ASN A 299 -5.87 -2.25 20.59
N ASP A 300 -4.78 -2.99 20.55
CA ASP A 300 -4.67 -4.30 21.18
C ASP A 300 -3.29 -4.37 21.86
N CYS A 301 -3.06 -3.43 22.79
CA CYS A 301 -2.32 -3.72 24.00
C CYS A 301 -3.36 -4.23 24.99
N GLY A 302 -3.58 -5.54 24.99
CA GLY A 302 -4.59 -6.16 25.82
C GLY A 302 -4.40 -7.67 25.87
N VAL A 303 -3.62 -8.08 26.87
CA VAL A 303 -3.33 -9.45 27.34
C VAL A 303 -2.19 -10.17 26.60
#